data_AF-A0A7W5QN51-F1
#
_entry.id   AF-A0A7W5QN51-F1
#
_cell.length_a   1.000
_cell.length_b   1.000
_cell.length_c   1.000
_cell.angle_alpha   90.00
_cell.angle_beta   90.00
_cell.angle_gamma   90.00
#
_symmetry.space_group_name_H-M   'P 1'
#
loop_
_entity.id
_entity.type
_entity.pdbx_description
1 polymer ?
#
loop_
_entity_poly.entity_id
_entity_poly.type
_entity_poly.pdbx_seq_one_letter_code
_entity_poly.pdbx_strand_id
1 'polypeptide(L)'
;MSLAYVLDAPAHAIAQALAADANGDVWTGGAVNPGGYAPVVVRGRDGRRRLVPRQWGVPPPPRGQHVVTTVRNVESPFWIGTLRHPEMRCLVPATHFRAGGARRWWRSPDAPIMAFAGIWRDSEVPSFAILTVGVDALSGPANPPASVPLLLTAPQQARWLAQGWKEVDTLVQALHPDRIMPLGD
;
A
#
# COMPACT_ATOMS: atom_id res chain seq x y z
N MET A 1 9.12 -11.89 5.20
CA MET A 1 9.15 -10.59 5.92
C MET A 1 7.82 -10.36 6.57
N SER A 2 7.81 -9.93 7.82
CA SER A 2 6.57 -9.49 8.48
C SER A 2 6.35 -8.01 8.17
N LEU A 3 5.19 -7.70 7.59
CA LEU A 3 4.64 -6.34 7.53
C LEU A 3 3.39 -6.35 8.40
N ALA A 4 3.23 -5.34 9.24
CA ALA A 4 1.98 -5.03 9.93
C ALA A 4 1.66 -3.56 9.68
N TYR A 5 0.39 -3.23 9.48
CA TYR A 5 -0.04 -1.85 9.39
C TYR A 5 -1.38 -1.64 10.07
N VAL A 6 -1.62 -0.40 10.44
CA VAL A 6 -2.84 0.04 11.09
C VAL A 6 -3.43 1.15 10.23
N LEU A 7 -4.75 1.11 10.07
CA LEU A 7 -5.53 2.16 9.44
C LEU A 7 -6.53 2.66 10.48
N ASP A 8 -6.04 3.47 11.41
CA ASP A 8 -6.82 4.00 12.52
C ASP A 8 -7.52 5.30 12.13
N ALA A 9 -8.44 5.20 11.18
CA ALA A 9 -9.26 6.30 10.71
C ALA A 9 -10.57 5.75 10.11
N PRO A 10 -11.71 6.45 10.28
CA PRO A 10 -12.96 6.05 9.66
C PRO A 10 -12.98 6.33 8.15
N ALA A 11 -13.83 5.63 7.41
CA ALA A 11 -13.93 5.69 5.94
C ALA A 11 -14.04 7.12 5.38
N HIS A 12 -14.82 8.01 6.01
CA HIS A 12 -14.96 9.40 5.55
C HIS A 12 -13.64 10.21 5.64
N ALA A 13 -12.84 9.99 6.69
CA ALA A 13 -11.56 10.65 6.86
C ALA A 13 -10.52 10.13 5.84
N ILE A 14 -10.55 8.82 5.56
CA ILE A 14 -9.72 8.20 4.52
C ILE A 14 -10.08 8.76 3.14
N ALA A 15 -11.37 8.81 2.84
CA ALA A 15 -11.92 9.35 1.60
C ALA A 15 -11.46 10.80 1.38
N GLN A 16 -11.59 11.64 2.41
CA GLN A 16 -11.12 13.03 2.38
C GLN A 16 -9.59 13.11 2.15
N ALA A 17 -8.81 12.35 2.91
CA ALA A 17 -7.34 12.40 2.85
C ALA A 17 -6.78 11.97 1.49
N LEU A 18 -7.43 11.03 0.80
CA LEU A 18 -6.96 10.46 -0.47
C LEU A 18 -7.75 10.94 -1.70
N ALA A 19 -8.58 11.97 -1.52
CA ALA A 19 -9.45 12.54 -2.55
C ALA A 19 -10.30 11.48 -3.26
N ALA A 20 -10.95 10.63 -2.46
CA ALA A 20 -11.80 9.53 -2.90
C ALA A 20 -13.23 9.68 -2.38
N ASP A 21 -14.15 8.97 -3.03
CA ASP A 21 -15.49 8.71 -2.51
C ASP A 21 -15.42 7.59 -1.46
N ALA A 22 -16.08 7.77 -0.31
CA ALA A 22 -16.19 6.72 0.70
C ALA A 22 -16.97 5.51 0.17
N ASN A 23 -17.82 5.67 -0.84
CA ASN A 23 -18.48 4.61 -1.58
C ASN A 23 -19.25 3.62 -0.67
N GLY A 24 -19.85 4.16 0.40
CA GLY A 24 -20.59 3.37 1.40
C GLY A 24 -19.72 2.46 2.28
N ASP A 25 -18.39 2.60 2.24
CA ASP A 25 -17.48 1.81 3.08
C ASP A 25 -17.72 2.08 4.57
N VAL A 26 -17.76 1.01 5.36
CA VAL A 26 -18.11 1.02 6.78
C VAL A 26 -16.90 0.92 7.70
N TRP A 27 -15.68 1.01 7.17
CA TRP A 27 -14.46 0.94 7.96
C TRP A 27 -14.43 2.00 9.06
N THR A 28 -14.24 1.56 10.30
CA THR A 28 -14.23 2.43 11.49
C THR A 28 -12.82 2.74 11.99
N GLY A 29 -11.82 1.92 11.63
CA GLY A 29 -10.46 2.03 12.11
C GLY A 29 -9.94 0.72 12.70
N GLY A 30 -8.62 0.50 12.64
CA GLY A 30 -7.97 -0.59 13.36
C GLY A 30 -6.76 -1.21 12.67
N ALA A 31 -6.21 -2.23 13.32
CA ALA A 31 -5.13 -3.04 12.77
C ALA A 31 -5.64 -3.92 11.62
N VAL A 32 -4.88 -4.02 10.54
CA VAL A 32 -5.21 -4.90 9.42
C VAL A 32 -4.33 -6.14 9.51
N ASN A 33 -4.96 -7.31 9.53
CA ASN A 33 -4.28 -8.59 9.55
C ASN A 33 -4.22 -9.21 8.15
N PRO A 34 -3.17 -9.98 7.81
CA PRO A 34 -3.20 -10.84 6.63
C PRO A 34 -4.46 -11.71 6.62
N GLY A 35 -5.18 -11.74 5.51
CA GLY A 35 -6.50 -12.39 5.38
C GLY A 35 -7.68 -11.57 5.92
N GLY A 36 -7.44 -10.43 6.57
CA GLY A 36 -8.49 -9.49 6.97
C GLY A 36 -8.88 -8.53 5.83
N TYR A 37 -10.07 -7.94 5.94
CA TYR A 37 -10.54 -6.91 5.01
C TYR A 37 -10.05 -5.53 5.43
N ALA A 38 -9.76 -4.67 4.46
CA ALA A 38 -9.50 -3.25 4.65
C ALA A 38 -9.92 -2.46 3.39
N PRO A 39 -10.26 -1.17 3.51
CA PRO A 39 -10.53 -0.34 2.36
C PRO A 39 -9.23 -0.04 1.60
N VAL A 40 -9.26 -0.19 0.27
CA VAL A 40 -8.24 0.38 -0.62
C VAL A 40 -8.87 1.43 -1.54
N VAL A 41 -8.08 2.38 -2.01
CA VAL A 41 -8.54 3.36 -3.00
C VAL A 41 -8.23 2.86 -4.40
N VAL A 42 -9.26 2.68 -5.23
CA VAL A 42 -9.12 2.37 -6.66
C VAL A 42 -9.56 3.55 -7.52
N ARG A 43 -9.10 3.59 -8.77
CA ARG A 43 -9.58 4.56 -9.76
C ARG A 43 -10.62 3.91 -10.68
N GLY A 44 -11.83 4.46 -10.68
CA GLY A 44 -12.91 4.07 -11.57
C GLY A 44 -12.65 4.46 -13.03
N ARG A 45 -13.45 3.87 -13.93
CA ARG A 45 -13.42 4.20 -15.38
C ARG A 45 -13.80 5.66 -15.67
N ASP A 46 -14.61 6.25 -14.82
CA ASP A 46 -14.95 7.69 -14.81
C ASP A 46 -13.81 8.58 -14.26
N GLY A 47 -12.68 7.98 -13.90
CA GLY A 47 -11.52 8.67 -13.37
C GLY A 47 -11.60 9.06 -11.91
N ARG A 48 -12.73 8.80 -11.23
CA ARG A 48 -12.92 9.09 -9.81
C ARG A 48 -12.28 8.02 -8.93
N ARG A 49 -11.79 8.42 -7.76
CA ARG A 49 -11.25 7.50 -6.75
C ARG A 49 -12.37 7.04 -5.82
N ARG A 50 -12.35 5.77 -5.40
CA ARG A 50 -13.35 5.20 -4.48
C ARG A 50 -12.70 4.25 -3.49
N LEU A 51 -13.23 4.20 -2.27
CA LEU A 51 -12.93 3.12 -1.33
C LEU A 51 -13.64 1.83 -1.76
N VAL A 52 -12.88 0.74 -1.74
CA VAL A 52 -13.38 -0.60 -2.02
C VAL A 52 -12.78 -1.56 -0.98
N PRO A 53 -13.60 -2.27 -0.20
CA PRO A 53 -13.13 -3.30 0.72
C PRO A 53 -12.46 -4.44 -0.05
N ARG A 54 -11.26 -4.84 0.37
CA ARG A 54 -10.54 -5.98 -0.19
C ARG A 54 -9.80 -6.74 0.92
N GLN A 55 -9.59 -8.04 0.72
CA GLN A 55 -8.82 -8.87 1.63
C GLN A 55 -7.32 -8.62 1.45
N TRP A 56 -6.58 -8.43 2.54
CA TRP A 56 -5.14 -8.26 2.47
C TRP A 56 -4.43 -9.60 2.29
N GLY A 57 -3.89 -9.84 1.09
CA GLY A 57 -3.23 -11.07 0.72
C GLY A 57 -3.86 -11.69 -0.52
N VAL A 58 -3.11 -11.68 -1.61
CA VAL A 58 -3.53 -12.33 -2.86
C VAL A 58 -3.33 -13.83 -2.74
N PRO A 59 -4.24 -14.68 -3.25
CA PRO A 59 -4.03 -16.13 -3.27
C PRO A 59 -2.68 -16.50 -3.88
N PRO A 60 -1.96 -17.48 -3.33
CA PRO A 60 -0.67 -17.88 -3.86
C PRO A 60 -0.79 -18.44 -5.28
N PRO A 61 0.31 -18.44 -6.06
CA PRO A 61 0.38 -19.27 -7.26
C PRO A 61 0.18 -20.76 -6.89
N PRO A 62 -0.13 -21.66 -7.85
CA PRO A 62 -0.53 -23.05 -7.56
C PRO A 62 0.39 -23.88 -6.64
N ARG A 63 1.67 -23.51 -6.51
CA ARG A 63 2.65 -24.19 -5.65
C ARG A 63 2.92 -23.46 -4.31
N GLY A 64 2.29 -22.33 -4.07
CA GLY A 64 2.44 -21.57 -2.83
C GLY A 64 1.40 -21.96 -1.78
N GLN A 65 1.78 -21.87 -0.51
CA GLN A 65 0.94 -22.32 0.62
C GLN A 65 0.28 -21.18 1.40
N HIS A 66 0.74 -19.94 1.22
CA HIS A 66 0.29 -18.78 2.00
C HIS A 66 -0.14 -17.63 1.09
N VAL A 67 -1.11 -16.85 1.55
CA VAL A 67 -1.50 -15.59 0.90
C VAL A 67 -0.30 -14.66 0.77
N VAL A 68 -0.21 -13.97 -0.36
CA VAL A 68 0.89 -13.07 -0.67
C VAL A 68 0.48 -11.63 -0.39
N THR A 69 0.97 -11.09 0.72
CA THR A 69 0.61 -9.75 1.22
C THR A 69 1.49 -8.62 0.68
N THR A 70 2.67 -8.96 0.16
CA THR A 70 3.65 -7.98 -0.34
C THR A 70 4.19 -8.34 -1.72
N VAL A 71 4.42 -7.32 -2.55
CA VAL A 71 5.10 -7.41 -3.84
C VAL A 71 6.51 -6.83 -3.69
N ARG A 72 7.54 -7.67 -3.85
CA ARG A 72 8.96 -7.25 -3.83
C ARG A 72 9.57 -7.22 -5.23
N ASN A 73 9.49 -8.36 -5.91
CA ASN A 73 10.01 -8.51 -7.25
C ASN A 73 8.91 -8.12 -8.25
N VAL A 74 8.93 -6.85 -8.66
CA VAL A 74 7.97 -6.29 -9.64
C VAL A 74 8.12 -6.89 -11.04
N GLU A 75 9.28 -7.46 -11.35
CA GLU A 75 9.54 -8.13 -12.63
C GLU A 75 9.04 -9.59 -12.66
N SER A 76 8.60 -10.13 -11.51
CA SER A 76 8.08 -11.50 -11.44
C SER A 76 6.94 -11.69 -12.45
N PRO A 77 6.93 -12.79 -13.23
CA PRO A 77 5.82 -13.13 -14.12
C PRO A 77 4.48 -13.22 -13.37
N PHE A 78 4.53 -13.55 -12.08
CA PHE A 78 3.34 -13.57 -11.25
C PHE A 78 2.72 -12.18 -11.08
N TRP A 79 3.50 -11.08 -11.09
CA TRP A 79 3.03 -9.72 -10.80
C TRP A 79 3.00 -8.77 -12.00
N ILE A 80 3.96 -8.93 -12.92
CA ILE A 80 4.21 -7.93 -13.97
C ILE A 80 2.99 -7.68 -14.85
N GLY A 81 2.14 -8.69 -15.07
CA GLY A 81 0.84 -8.52 -15.72
C GLY A 81 -0.02 -7.51 -14.96
N THR A 82 -0.34 -7.77 -13.69
CA THR A 82 -1.14 -6.87 -12.84
C THR A 82 -0.55 -5.46 -12.75
N LEU A 83 0.77 -5.34 -12.62
CA LEU A 83 1.45 -4.05 -12.52
C LEU A 83 1.33 -3.19 -13.79
N ARG A 84 1.28 -3.82 -14.97
CA ARG A 84 1.14 -3.14 -16.27
C ARG A 84 -0.25 -2.53 -16.52
N HIS A 85 -1.24 -2.92 -15.73
CA HIS A 85 -2.63 -2.52 -15.87
C HIS A 85 -3.02 -1.52 -14.77
N PRO A 86 -3.09 -0.21 -15.06
CA PRO A 86 -3.44 0.82 -14.07
C PRO A 86 -4.74 0.56 -13.32
N GLU A 87 -5.72 -0.05 -13.99
CA GLU A 87 -7.00 -0.44 -13.43
C GLU A 87 -6.84 -1.44 -12.29
N MET A 88 -5.81 -2.29 -12.28
CA MET A 88 -5.52 -3.27 -11.23
C MET A 88 -4.60 -2.72 -10.12
N ARG A 89 -4.38 -1.41 -10.08
CA ARG A 89 -3.59 -0.74 -9.05
C ARG A 89 -4.49 -0.02 -8.05
N CYS A 90 -4.02 0.10 -6.82
CA CYS A 90 -4.72 0.80 -5.74
C CYS A 90 -3.75 1.60 -4.87
N LEU A 91 -4.30 2.50 -4.06
CA LEU A 91 -3.62 3.05 -2.90
C LEU A 91 -4.08 2.28 -1.67
N VAL A 92 -3.14 1.87 -0.83
CA VAL A 92 -3.43 1.22 0.45
C VAL A 92 -3.25 2.26 1.56
N PRO A 93 -4.34 2.79 2.14
CA PRO A 93 -4.27 3.76 3.23
C PRO A 93 -3.72 3.11 4.51
N ALA A 94 -2.90 3.85 5.24
CA ALA A 94 -2.41 3.48 6.57
C ALA A 94 -2.15 4.72 7.44
N THR A 95 -2.29 4.60 8.76
CA THR A 95 -1.86 5.64 9.72
C THR A 95 -0.47 5.36 10.26
N HIS A 96 -0.10 4.09 10.41
CA HIS A 96 1.25 3.67 10.79
C HIS A 96 1.52 2.20 10.43
N PHE A 97 2.80 1.83 10.35
CA PHE A 97 3.22 0.49 9.97
C PHE A 97 4.50 0.04 10.69
N ARG A 98 4.80 -1.26 10.59
CA ARG A 98 5.99 -1.89 11.14
C ARG A 98 6.47 -2.96 10.19
N ALA A 99 7.78 -3.00 9.94
CA ALA A 99 8.38 -3.91 8.96
C ALA A 99 9.60 -4.64 9.55
N GLY A 100 9.89 -5.83 9.01
CA GLY A 100 11.15 -6.54 9.27
C GLY A 100 11.31 -7.13 10.67
N GLY A 101 10.21 -7.42 11.39
CA GLY A 101 10.27 -7.96 12.76
C GLY A 101 10.68 -6.94 13.82
N ALA A 102 10.90 -5.67 13.43
CA ALA A 102 11.15 -4.58 14.35
C ALA A 102 9.98 -4.41 15.33
N ARG A 103 10.24 -3.90 16.54
CA ARG A 103 9.17 -3.50 17.49
C ARG A 103 8.65 -2.09 17.24
N ARG A 104 9.42 -1.27 16.52
CA ARG A 104 9.13 0.15 16.29
C ARG A 104 8.07 0.34 15.20
N TRP A 105 7.10 1.20 15.49
CA TRP A 105 6.12 1.67 14.53
C TRP A 105 6.60 2.94 13.84
N TRP A 106 6.26 3.08 12.57
CA TRP A 106 6.65 4.17 11.69
C TRP A 106 5.40 4.84 11.13
N ARG A 107 5.46 6.16 10.97
CA ARG A 107 4.44 6.98 10.32
C ARG A 107 5.07 7.90 9.29
N SER A 108 4.24 8.47 8.42
CA SER A 108 4.67 9.59 7.58
C SER A 108 4.72 10.87 8.41
N PRO A 109 5.73 11.74 8.21
CA PRO A 109 5.72 13.09 8.78
C PRO A 109 4.79 14.05 8.01
N ASP A 110 4.43 13.70 6.76
CA ASP A 110 3.72 14.60 5.84
C ASP A 110 2.21 14.68 6.15
N ALA A 111 1.61 13.58 6.61
CA ALA A 111 0.17 13.45 6.83
C ALA A 111 -0.18 12.32 7.80
N PRO A 112 -1.31 12.42 8.53
CA PRO A 112 -1.77 11.36 9.44
C PRO A 112 -2.24 10.08 8.73
N ILE A 113 -2.71 10.19 7.48
CA ILE A 113 -3.05 9.05 6.62
C ILE A 113 -2.09 9.07 5.43
N MET A 114 -1.24 8.05 5.35
CA MET A 114 -0.33 7.83 4.23
C MET A 114 -0.94 6.84 3.24
N ALA A 115 -0.40 6.82 2.02
CA ALA A 115 -0.82 5.90 0.97
C ALA A 115 0.37 5.06 0.50
N PHE A 116 0.24 3.74 0.58
CA PHE A 116 1.17 2.82 -0.06
C PHE A 116 0.74 2.50 -1.49
N ALA A 117 1.70 2.24 -2.37
CA ALA A 117 1.43 1.63 -3.65
C ALA A 117 0.94 0.18 -3.44
N GLY A 118 -0.23 -0.15 -3.98
CA GLY A 118 -0.77 -1.49 -3.97
C GLY A 118 -1.26 -1.94 -5.34
N ILE A 119 -1.47 -3.24 -5.45
CA ILE A 119 -2.19 -3.90 -6.54
C ILE A 119 -3.34 -4.69 -5.98
N TRP A 120 -4.37 -4.91 -6.78
CA TRP A 120 -5.51 -5.74 -6.41
C TRP A 120 -5.81 -6.79 -7.47
N ARG A 121 -6.52 -7.85 -7.06
CA ARG A 121 -7.07 -8.88 -7.93
C ARG A 121 -8.47 -9.26 -7.50
N ASP A 122 -9.33 -9.47 -8.50
CA ASP A 122 -10.62 -10.12 -8.32
C ASP A 122 -10.44 -11.60 -8.65
N SER A 123 -9.97 -12.34 -7.66
CA SER A 123 -10.04 -13.81 -7.62
C SER A 123 -11.35 -14.25 -6.95
N GLU A 124 -11.44 -15.48 -6.45
CA GLU A 124 -12.57 -15.95 -5.64
C GLU A 124 -12.90 -14.98 -4.50
N VAL A 125 -11.86 -14.48 -3.81
CA VAL A 125 -11.96 -13.36 -2.88
C VAL A 125 -11.27 -12.12 -3.48
N PRO A 126 -11.94 -10.96 -3.56
CA PRO A 126 -11.31 -9.69 -3.92
C PRO A 126 -10.17 -9.36 -2.95
N SER A 127 -8.95 -9.31 -3.46
CA SER A 127 -7.75 -9.24 -2.63
C SER A 127 -6.78 -8.16 -3.11
N PHE A 128 -5.83 -7.78 -2.25
CA PHE A 128 -4.77 -6.82 -2.57
C PHE A 128 -3.43 -7.20 -1.95
N ALA A 129 -2.36 -6.64 -2.51
CA ALA A 129 -0.99 -6.75 -1.99
C ALA A 129 -0.27 -5.40 -2.04
N ILE A 130 0.64 -5.19 -1.10
CA ILE A 130 1.37 -3.92 -0.92
C ILE A 130 2.76 -4.02 -1.57
N LEU A 131 3.15 -3.05 -2.37
CA LEU A 131 4.52 -2.99 -2.88
C LEU A 131 5.48 -2.61 -1.75
N THR A 132 6.64 -3.25 -1.73
CA THR A 132 7.69 -2.98 -0.74
C THR A 132 9.02 -2.70 -1.42
N VAL A 133 9.75 -1.72 -0.92
CA VAL A 133 11.05 -1.26 -1.43
C VAL A 133 12.10 -1.29 -0.32
N GLY A 134 13.37 -1.08 -0.65
CA GLY A 134 14.42 -0.82 0.34
C GLY A 134 14.29 0.56 0.97
N VAL A 135 15.14 0.85 1.96
CA VAL A 135 15.31 2.21 2.51
C VAL A 135 16.72 2.68 2.17
N ASP A 136 16.86 3.92 1.73
CA ASP A 136 18.17 4.51 1.45
C ASP A 136 18.96 4.67 2.75
N ALA A 137 20.15 4.08 2.82
CA ALA A 137 20.97 4.04 4.04
C ALA A 137 21.86 5.29 4.23
N LEU A 138 21.73 6.30 3.37
CA LEU A 138 22.69 7.39 3.27
C LEU A 138 22.53 8.48 4.34
N SER A 139 21.37 8.62 4.99
CA SER A 139 21.13 9.53 6.13
C SER A 139 19.71 9.36 6.65
N GLY A 140 19.48 8.78 7.84
CA GLY A 140 18.12 8.50 8.31
C GLY A 140 18.04 8.12 9.79
N PRO A 141 16.86 7.77 10.33
CA PRO A 141 16.73 7.32 11.70
C PRO A 141 17.60 6.07 11.93
N ALA A 142 18.18 5.94 13.12
CA ALA A 142 19.06 4.82 13.45
C ALA A 142 18.34 3.47 13.21
N ASN A 143 19.00 2.57 12.47
CA ASN A 143 18.52 1.22 12.12
C ASN A 143 17.12 1.20 11.44
N PRO A 144 16.98 1.75 10.23
CA PRO A 144 15.73 1.66 9.50
C PRO A 144 15.44 0.20 9.08
N PRO A 145 14.17 -0.17 8.86
CA PRO A 145 13.84 -1.50 8.33
C PRO A 145 14.48 -1.70 6.95
N ALA A 146 15.06 -2.88 6.68
CA ALA A 146 15.67 -3.18 5.38
C ALA A 146 14.70 -3.09 4.20
N SER A 147 13.40 -3.25 4.45
CA SER A 147 12.35 -3.04 3.46
C SER A 147 11.08 -2.52 4.12
N VAL A 148 10.43 -1.57 3.44
CA VAL A 148 9.22 -0.86 3.89
C VAL A 148 8.19 -0.81 2.76
N PRO A 149 6.91 -0.53 3.06
CA PRO A 149 5.92 -0.23 2.01
C PRO A 149 6.37 0.93 1.13
N LEU A 150 6.04 0.88 -0.15
CA LEU A 150 6.30 1.99 -1.07
C LEU A 150 5.31 3.14 -0.80
N LEU A 151 5.74 4.14 -0.02
CA LEU A 151 4.95 5.34 0.27
C LEU A 151 4.90 6.26 -0.96
N LEU A 152 3.70 6.74 -1.30
CA LEU A 152 3.47 7.64 -2.43
C LEU A 152 3.06 9.05 -1.95
N THR A 153 3.74 10.07 -2.46
CA THR A 153 3.27 11.48 -2.38
C THR A 153 1.95 11.66 -3.14
N ALA A 154 1.20 12.73 -2.86
CA ALA A 154 -0.04 13.02 -3.58
C ALA A 154 0.11 13.06 -5.12
N PRO A 155 1.16 13.68 -5.72
CA PRO A 155 1.40 13.60 -7.16
C PRO A 155 1.71 12.17 -7.64
N GLN A 156 2.47 11.40 -6.87
CA GLN A 156 2.79 10.00 -7.21
C GLN A 156 1.57 9.09 -7.12
N GLN A 157 0.65 9.32 -6.18
CA GLN A 157 -0.62 8.60 -6.08
C GLN A 157 -1.45 8.74 -7.35
N ALA A 158 -1.54 9.95 -7.91
CA ALA A 158 -2.25 10.19 -9.17
C ALA A 158 -1.59 9.46 -10.35
N ARG A 159 -0.26 9.51 -10.44
CA ARG A 159 0.50 8.78 -11.47
C ARG A 159 0.30 7.27 -11.34
N TRP A 160 0.45 6.74 -10.14
CA TRP A 160 0.28 5.32 -9.84
C TRP A 160 -1.09 4.79 -10.26
N LEU A 161 -2.17 5.53 -10.06
CA LEU A 161 -3.51 5.08 -10.41
C LEU A 161 -3.87 5.23 -11.91
N ALA A 162 -3.07 5.93 -12.71
CA ALA A 162 -3.49 6.36 -14.06
C ALA A 162 -2.49 6.08 -15.19
N GLN A 163 -1.19 6.16 -14.92
CA GLN A 163 -0.16 6.17 -15.97
C GLN A 163 0.30 4.76 -16.36
N GLY A 164 0.88 4.57 -17.54
CA GLY A 164 1.44 3.27 -17.93
C GLY A 164 2.58 2.82 -17.01
N TRP A 165 2.97 1.55 -17.10
CA TRP A 165 4.04 1.00 -16.25
C TRP A 165 5.39 1.70 -16.46
N LYS A 166 5.73 2.03 -17.72
CA LYS A 166 6.99 2.71 -18.08
C LYS A 166 7.12 4.09 -17.43
N GLU A 167 6.00 4.71 -17.07
CA GLU A 167 5.94 6.02 -16.45
C GLU A 167 5.97 5.95 -14.92
N VAL A 168 5.68 4.77 -14.32
CA VAL A 168 5.55 4.60 -12.86
C VAL A 168 6.53 3.60 -12.25
N ASP A 169 7.25 2.82 -13.05
CA ASP A 169 8.30 1.91 -12.57
C ASP A 169 9.43 2.67 -11.85
N THR A 170 9.73 3.89 -12.28
CA THR A 170 10.62 4.85 -11.60
C THR A 170 10.18 5.22 -10.19
N LEU A 171 8.91 5.01 -9.83
CA LEU A 171 8.43 5.20 -8.46
C LEU A 171 8.86 4.04 -7.55
N VAL A 172 9.18 2.88 -8.11
CA VAL A 172 9.59 1.67 -7.37
C VAL A 172 11.09 1.73 -7.09
N GLN A 173 11.47 2.70 -6.28
CA GLN A 173 12.83 2.91 -5.81
C GLN A 173 12.87 2.90 -4.28
N ALA A 174 14.08 2.82 -3.72
CA ALA A 174 14.26 2.86 -2.29
C ALA A 174 13.66 4.13 -1.69
N LEU A 175 13.09 3.98 -0.49
CA LEU A 175 12.43 5.07 0.20
C LEU A 175 13.49 5.95 0.87
N HIS A 176 13.43 7.26 0.62
CA HIS A 176 14.23 8.21 1.38
C HIS A 176 13.79 8.16 2.86
N PRO A 177 14.73 8.01 3.81
CA PRO A 177 14.43 7.83 5.24
C PRO A 177 13.59 8.94 5.86
N ASP A 178 13.75 10.21 5.45
CA ASP A 178 12.93 11.33 5.94
C ASP A 178 11.43 11.20 5.62
N ARG A 179 11.04 10.23 4.78
CA ARG A 179 9.63 9.95 4.50
C ARG A 179 8.95 9.16 5.62
N ILE A 180 9.71 8.69 6.61
CA ILE A 180 9.19 7.97 7.77
C ILE A 180 9.82 8.47 9.06
N MET A 181 9.00 8.53 10.11
CA MET A 181 9.45 8.85 11.47
C MET A 181 8.83 7.88 12.49
N PRO A 182 9.43 7.69 13.67
CA PRO A 182 8.83 6.86 14.72
C PRO A 182 7.45 7.37 15.15
N LEU A 183 6.54 6.45 15.44
CA LEU A 183 5.23 6.74 16.05
C LEU A 183 5.45 6.99 17.55
N GLY A 184 5.64 8.26 17.94
CA GLY A 184 5.93 8.65 19.33
C GLY A 184 6.93 9.81 19.45
N ASP A 185 7.63 10.12 18.35
CA ASP A 185 8.36 11.37 18.18
C ASP A 185 7.44 12.47 17.63
#